data_AF-A0A4U0TZK5-F1
#
_entry.id   AF-A0A4U0TZK5-F1
#
_cell.length_a   1.000
_cell.length_b   1.000
_cell.length_c   1.000
_cell.angle_alpha   90.00
_cell.angle_beta   90.00
_cell.angle_gamma   90.00
#
_symmetry.space_group_name_H-M   'P 1'
#
loop_
_entity.id
_entity.type
_entity.pdbx_description
1 polymer ?
#
loop_
_entity_poly.entity_id
_entity_poly.type
_entity_poly.pdbx_seq_one_letter_code
_entity_poly.pdbx_strand_id
1 'polypeptide(L)'
;MTERQATASCAALGEQLWSPTASNGAFLSYLCYEGENGPYWIAGRQGPECKTFTADGTQSQQPCLDLLPALCTQSAPLANATYADNSTKWQTTVSTGAQTLTGFRDKFSFRFEGVRYAAEPERWTYSTVYNGTGHSDALAFGPECVQGGNAGSTDCLFLNIWTPSLPKSNNTAAEKLKPVLFWIHAGSAYATTYSSYLTISQEVALAAEPILNATGCLNATSQLACLRAVDPFVLANVTTPARYLVVDGTYLVTNQLEVTGRGPAAHVPVLMGFMRDDGAAFITYPTPNETVSGLLTANGFNLSAISTLSVFPEPISANQTLNIFNTSALIATDAEFRCLDEATAYSAVKHAVFPTVYFYEFNRSYQLSFYQPNAPTCEAPPSAAHPYGDPSAEYFKCHSGELYYVFGTLLFNGQPPRDDYEIPMSQFTLDSWAAFARTYDPTPSAGFLQARGFVNTSTEIARSGVPWTPVTEGDLGLRLMQYPSVEEGFGIYDGQAECEALGYPIDYCESHS
;
A
#
# COMPACT_ATOMS: atom_id res chain seq x y z
N MET A 1 -36.03 11.75 -4.33
CA MET A 1 -36.43 11.72 -5.76
C MET A 1 -37.75 10.97 -5.87
N THR A 2 -38.60 11.28 -6.85
CA THR A 2 -39.83 10.49 -7.08
C THR A 2 -39.46 9.08 -7.52
N GLU A 3 -40.39 8.12 -7.41
CA GLU A 3 -40.08 6.73 -7.83
C GLU A 3 -39.68 6.66 -9.30
N ARG A 4 -40.32 7.45 -10.18
CA ARG A 4 -39.95 7.50 -11.60
C ARG A 4 -38.51 8.01 -11.79
N GLN A 5 -38.11 9.04 -11.03
CA GLN A 5 -36.74 9.56 -11.05
C GLN A 5 -35.75 8.53 -10.50
N ALA A 6 -36.13 7.76 -9.47
CA ALA A 6 -35.33 6.68 -8.94
C ALA A 6 -35.09 5.56 -9.96
N THR A 7 -36.15 5.11 -10.64
CA THR A 7 -36.05 4.14 -11.73
C THR A 7 -35.14 4.63 -12.85
N ALA A 8 -35.26 5.90 -13.26
CA ALA A 8 -34.37 6.50 -14.26
C ALA A 8 -32.91 6.59 -13.76
N SER A 9 -32.69 6.89 -12.48
CA SER A 9 -31.35 6.99 -11.88
C SER A 9 -30.66 5.62 -11.78
N CYS A 10 -31.37 4.57 -11.38
CA CYS A 10 -30.83 3.21 -11.44
C CYS A 10 -30.51 2.80 -12.88
N ALA A 11 -31.40 3.11 -13.83
CA ALA A 11 -31.18 2.80 -15.25
C ALA A 11 -29.95 3.51 -15.83
N ALA A 12 -29.66 4.75 -15.40
CA ALA A 12 -28.46 5.48 -15.78
C ALA A 12 -27.15 4.82 -15.27
N LEU A 13 -27.24 3.96 -14.25
CA LEU A 13 -26.11 3.15 -13.74
C LEU A 13 -26.07 1.73 -14.35
N GLY A 14 -26.93 1.44 -15.34
CA GLY A 14 -27.08 0.10 -15.91
C GLY A 14 -27.86 -0.87 -15.00
N GLU A 15 -28.59 -0.35 -14.01
CA GLU A 15 -29.26 -1.11 -12.96
C GLU A 15 -30.78 -0.91 -12.96
N GLN A 16 -31.49 -1.64 -12.10
CA GLN A 16 -32.92 -1.50 -11.85
C GLN A 16 -33.17 -1.21 -10.36
N LEU A 17 -34.39 -0.85 -9.99
CA LEU A 17 -34.75 -0.80 -8.57
C LEU A 17 -34.57 -2.19 -7.94
N TRP A 18 -33.99 -2.20 -6.75
CA TRP A 18 -33.74 -3.41 -5.98
C TRP A 18 -35.04 -4.05 -5.48
N SER A 19 -35.02 -5.37 -5.24
CA SER A 19 -36.11 -6.13 -4.65
C SER A 19 -35.57 -7.04 -3.54
N PRO A 20 -36.29 -7.22 -2.40
CA PRO A 20 -35.92 -8.18 -1.37
C PRO A 20 -35.76 -9.62 -1.86
N THR A 21 -36.38 -9.97 -2.98
CA THR A 21 -36.23 -11.30 -3.60
C THR A 21 -34.96 -11.45 -4.45
N ALA A 22 -34.28 -10.35 -4.79
CA ALA A 22 -33.14 -10.34 -5.72
C ALA A 22 -31.79 -10.50 -5.03
N SER A 23 -31.69 -10.32 -3.71
CA SER A 23 -30.45 -10.48 -2.94
C SER A 23 -30.75 -10.75 -1.46
N ASN A 24 -29.77 -11.26 -0.71
CA ASN A 24 -29.89 -11.47 0.73
C ASN A 24 -29.93 -10.18 1.59
N GLY A 25 -29.78 -8.98 0.99
CA GLY A 25 -29.91 -7.70 1.70
C GLY A 25 -28.80 -7.42 2.71
N ALA A 26 -27.64 -8.08 2.63
CA ALA A 26 -26.56 -7.92 3.61
C ALA A 26 -26.04 -6.47 3.76
N PHE A 27 -26.23 -5.61 2.77
CA PHE A 27 -25.85 -4.20 2.86
C PHE A 27 -26.78 -3.38 3.78
N LEU A 28 -27.99 -3.88 4.07
CA LEU A 28 -28.99 -3.16 4.87
C LEU A 28 -28.53 -2.98 6.33
N SER A 29 -27.82 -3.96 6.91
CA SER A 29 -27.25 -3.83 8.25
C SER A 29 -26.24 -2.68 8.34
N TYR A 30 -25.48 -2.45 7.27
CA TYR A 30 -24.55 -1.32 7.20
C TYR A 30 -25.28 0.02 7.07
N LEU A 31 -26.38 0.07 6.31
CA LEU A 31 -27.23 1.27 6.27
C LEU A 31 -27.83 1.61 7.64
N CYS A 32 -28.31 0.61 8.39
CA CYS A 32 -28.74 0.79 9.77
C CYS A 32 -27.64 1.35 10.66
N TYR A 33 -26.42 0.80 10.54
CA TYR A 33 -25.25 1.25 11.31
C TYR A 33 -24.88 2.70 11.03
N GLU A 34 -24.96 3.14 9.77
CA GLU A 34 -24.72 4.54 9.38
C GLU A 34 -25.92 5.47 9.71
N GLY A 35 -26.99 4.94 10.30
CA GLY A 35 -28.21 5.70 10.62
C GLY A 35 -29.08 6.02 9.40
N GLU A 36 -28.83 5.39 8.26
CA GLU A 36 -29.58 5.54 7.03
C GLU A 36 -30.70 4.49 6.93
N ASN A 37 -31.73 4.61 7.78
CA ASN A 37 -32.78 3.59 7.85
C ASN A 37 -33.80 3.64 6.69
N GLY A 38 -33.78 4.69 5.87
CA GLY A 38 -34.77 4.92 4.81
C GLY A 38 -35.99 5.73 5.29
N PRO A 39 -37.17 5.56 4.66
CA PRO A 39 -37.51 4.53 3.66
C PRO A 39 -36.87 4.76 2.29
N TYR A 40 -36.65 3.67 1.54
CA TYR A 40 -36.09 3.67 0.19
C TYR A 40 -37.11 3.18 -0.84
N TRP A 41 -37.09 3.74 -2.04
CA TRP A 41 -37.78 3.16 -3.20
C TRP A 41 -37.17 1.81 -3.58
N ILE A 42 -38.05 0.83 -3.80
CA ILE A 42 -37.72 -0.52 -4.27
C ILE A 42 -38.65 -0.92 -5.42
N ALA A 43 -38.34 -2.02 -6.11
CA ALA A 43 -39.13 -2.51 -7.22
C ALA A 43 -40.56 -2.89 -6.79
N GLY A 44 -41.54 -2.29 -7.45
CA GLY A 44 -42.95 -2.65 -7.35
C GLY A 44 -43.86 -1.43 -7.22
N ARG A 45 -44.90 -1.40 -8.04
CA ARG A 45 -45.86 -0.30 -8.12
C ARG A 45 -47.29 -0.83 -8.23
N GLN A 46 -48.23 -0.18 -7.56
CA GLN A 46 -49.65 -0.47 -7.60
C GLN A 46 -50.43 0.84 -7.78
N GLY A 47 -50.70 1.22 -9.03
CA GLY A 47 -51.39 2.47 -9.36
C GLY A 47 -50.59 3.71 -8.91
N PRO A 48 -51.14 4.57 -8.03
CA PRO A 48 -50.44 5.76 -7.50
C PRO A 48 -49.49 5.44 -6.34
N GLU A 49 -49.52 4.23 -5.80
CA GLU A 49 -48.69 3.78 -4.68
C GLU A 49 -47.47 2.99 -5.17
N CYS A 50 -46.32 3.26 -4.59
CA CYS A 50 -45.04 2.64 -4.90
C CYS A 50 -44.46 1.96 -3.65
N LYS A 51 -43.77 0.83 -3.83
CA LYS A 51 -43.22 0.07 -2.72
C LYS A 51 -41.99 0.74 -2.12
N THR A 52 -41.90 0.70 -0.81
CA THR A 52 -40.74 1.15 -0.05
C THR A 52 -40.19 0.05 0.85
N PHE A 53 -38.93 0.18 1.20
CA PHE A 53 -38.25 -0.71 2.15
C PHE A 53 -37.38 0.10 3.10
N THR A 54 -37.34 -0.26 4.37
CA THR A 54 -36.43 0.31 5.36
C THR A 54 -35.29 -0.67 5.66
N ALA A 55 -34.15 -0.14 6.10
CA ALA A 55 -32.97 -0.95 6.38
C ALA A 55 -33.19 -2.00 7.49
N ASP A 56 -34.16 -1.77 8.39
CA ASP A 56 -34.59 -2.70 9.43
C ASP A 56 -35.47 -3.87 8.93
N GLY A 57 -35.76 -3.92 7.62
CA GLY A 57 -36.52 -5.01 7.01
C GLY A 57 -38.01 -4.74 6.81
N THR A 58 -38.50 -3.52 7.06
CA THR A 58 -39.93 -3.20 6.93
C THR A 58 -40.28 -2.81 5.49
N GLN A 59 -41.22 -3.55 4.89
CA GLN A 59 -41.79 -3.20 3.58
C GLN A 59 -43.11 -2.43 3.75
N SER A 60 -43.27 -1.36 2.98
CA SER A 60 -44.49 -0.54 2.97
C SER A 60 -44.83 -0.02 1.57
N GLN A 61 -45.84 0.85 1.48
CA GLN A 61 -46.25 1.58 0.27
C GLN A 61 -46.35 3.07 0.59
N GLN A 62 -45.96 3.91 -0.36
CA GLN A 62 -46.05 5.38 -0.29
C GLN A 62 -46.47 5.94 -1.66
N PRO A 63 -47.10 7.13 -1.71
CA PRO A 63 -47.39 7.82 -2.96
C PRO A 63 -46.13 7.96 -3.83
N CYS A 64 -46.20 7.52 -5.09
CA CYS A 64 -45.04 7.49 -6.00
C CYS A 64 -44.38 8.87 -6.26
N LEU A 65 -45.05 9.95 -5.86
CA LEU A 65 -44.57 11.34 -5.99
C LEU A 65 -43.72 11.80 -4.80
N ASP A 66 -43.65 11.01 -3.73
CA ASP A 66 -42.84 11.33 -2.56
C ASP A 66 -41.34 11.33 -2.92
N LEU A 67 -40.56 12.09 -2.16
CA LEU A 67 -39.14 12.27 -2.43
C LEU A 67 -38.30 11.42 -1.48
N LEU A 68 -38.01 10.19 -1.89
CA LEU A 68 -37.21 9.23 -1.12
C LEU A 68 -35.87 8.92 -1.81
N PRO A 69 -34.86 8.40 -1.09
CA PRO A 69 -33.72 7.70 -1.68
C PRO A 69 -34.18 6.37 -2.33
N ALA A 70 -33.30 5.71 -3.07
CA ALA A 70 -33.61 4.47 -3.77
C ALA A 70 -32.52 3.42 -3.57
N LEU A 71 -32.92 2.15 -3.58
CA LEU A 71 -32.00 1.03 -3.65
C LEU A 71 -32.01 0.51 -5.08
N CYS A 72 -30.83 0.40 -5.69
CA CYS A 72 -30.65 -0.18 -7.02
C CYS A 72 -30.06 -1.59 -6.91
N THR A 73 -30.26 -2.41 -7.95
CA THR A 73 -29.49 -3.64 -8.14
C THR A 73 -28.00 -3.33 -8.30
N GLN A 74 -27.17 -4.37 -8.12
CA GLN A 74 -25.71 -4.29 -8.27
C GLN A 74 -25.27 -5.45 -9.15
N SER A 75 -25.35 -5.26 -10.46
CA SER A 75 -25.16 -6.27 -11.51
C SER A 75 -23.94 -6.03 -12.41
N ALA A 76 -23.16 -4.96 -12.17
CA ALA A 76 -21.89 -4.76 -12.84
C ALA A 76 -20.95 -5.98 -12.64
N PRO A 77 -20.19 -6.37 -13.67
CA PRO A 77 -19.32 -7.54 -13.61
C PRO A 77 -18.16 -7.35 -12.63
N LEU A 78 -17.61 -8.47 -12.16
CA LEU A 78 -16.38 -8.49 -11.39
C LEU A 78 -15.20 -8.13 -12.30
N ALA A 79 -14.36 -7.21 -11.85
CA ALA A 79 -13.07 -6.94 -12.48
C ALA A 79 -11.98 -7.86 -11.90
N ASN A 80 -10.92 -8.06 -12.67
CA ASN A 80 -9.68 -8.70 -12.24
C ASN A 80 -8.47 -7.91 -12.78
N ALA A 81 -7.26 -8.37 -12.51
CA ALA A 81 -6.02 -7.66 -12.90
C ALA A 81 -5.88 -7.41 -14.40
N THR A 82 -6.51 -8.22 -15.26
CA THR A 82 -6.36 -8.12 -16.72
C THR A 82 -7.65 -7.75 -17.44
N TYR A 83 -8.78 -7.63 -16.73
CA TYR A 83 -10.07 -7.38 -17.33
C TYR A 83 -11.00 -6.56 -16.43
N ALA A 84 -11.62 -5.54 -17.03
CA ALA A 84 -12.80 -4.86 -16.50
C ALA A 84 -13.73 -4.46 -17.65
N ASP A 85 -15.05 -4.56 -17.45
CA ASP A 85 -16.04 -4.12 -18.44
C ASP A 85 -16.21 -2.60 -18.37
N ASN A 86 -15.50 -1.88 -19.24
CA ASN A 86 -15.61 -0.43 -19.38
C ASN A 86 -16.58 0.00 -20.50
N SER A 87 -17.49 -0.88 -20.93
CA SER A 87 -18.49 -0.54 -21.95
C SER A 87 -19.42 0.58 -21.48
N THR A 88 -20.03 1.29 -22.43
CA THR A 88 -20.90 2.44 -22.18
C THR A 88 -22.06 2.15 -21.21
N LYS A 89 -22.44 0.88 -21.03
CA LYS A 89 -23.45 0.46 -20.05
C LYS A 89 -23.05 0.79 -18.61
N TRP A 90 -21.76 0.69 -18.29
CA TRP A 90 -21.24 0.88 -16.92
C TRP A 90 -20.48 2.18 -16.74
N GLN A 91 -20.45 3.03 -17.77
CA GLN A 91 -19.78 4.32 -17.69
C GLN A 91 -20.58 5.33 -16.87
N THR A 92 -19.87 6.20 -16.18
CA THR A 92 -20.45 7.32 -15.43
C THR A 92 -19.59 8.55 -15.58
N THR A 93 -20.21 9.72 -15.69
CA THR A 93 -19.51 10.99 -15.85
C THR A 93 -19.67 11.84 -14.61
N VAL A 94 -18.56 12.31 -14.06
CA VAL A 94 -18.51 13.24 -12.92
C VAL A 94 -17.88 14.56 -13.33
N SER A 95 -18.23 15.64 -12.64
CA SER A 95 -17.59 16.95 -12.85
C SER A 95 -16.54 17.19 -11.77
N THR A 96 -15.37 17.69 -12.17
CA THR A 96 -14.28 18.12 -11.29
C THR A 96 -13.69 19.43 -11.83
N GLY A 97 -13.83 20.51 -11.06
CA GLY A 97 -13.48 21.85 -11.54
C GLY A 97 -14.22 22.23 -12.84
N ALA A 98 -13.47 22.60 -13.87
CA ALA A 98 -13.98 22.92 -15.21
C ALA A 98 -13.96 21.72 -16.18
N GLN A 99 -13.69 20.52 -15.67
CA GLN A 99 -13.59 19.28 -16.43
C GLN A 99 -14.71 18.30 -16.06
N THR A 100 -15.08 17.44 -17.00
CA THR A 100 -15.87 16.23 -16.76
C THR A 100 -15.02 15.00 -17.04
N LEU A 101 -15.06 14.02 -16.15
CA LEU A 101 -14.36 12.74 -16.28
C LEU A 101 -15.36 11.61 -16.47
N THR A 102 -15.21 10.82 -17.53
CA THR A 102 -15.96 9.57 -17.70
C THR A 102 -15.15 8.40 -17.18
N GLY A 103 -15.59 7.85 -16.06
CA GLY A 103 -15.10 6.58 -15.54
C GLY A 103 -16.06 5.44 -15.87
N PHE A 104 -15.85 4.29 -15.25
CA PHE A 104 -16.78 3.17 -15.29
C PHE A 104 -16.97 2.57 -13.90
N ARG A 105 -17.87 1.61 -13.75
CA ARG A 105 -18.08 0.91 -12.47
C ARG A 105 -18.02 -0.59 -12.64
N ASP A 106 -17.44 -1.26 -11.65
CA ASP A 106 -17.46 -2.71 -11.52
C ASP A 106 -18.37 -3.12 -10.36
N LYS A 107 -18.30 -4.39 -9.97
CA LYS A 107 -19.10 -4.94 -8.86
C LYS A 107 -18.94 -4.17 -7.54
N PHE A 108 -17.78 -3.56 -7.29
CA PHE A 108 -17.40 -3.02 -5.98
C PHE A 108 -17.19 -1.51 -5.97
N SER A 109 -16.87 -0.90 -7.10
CA SER A 109 -16.40 0.49 -7.14
C SER A 109 -16.75 1.21 -8.44
N PHE A 110 -16.78 2.54 -8.37
CA PHE A 110 -16.57 3.43 -9.50
C PHE A 110 -15.06 3.64 -9.67
N ARG A 111 -14.59 3.60 -10.92
CA ARG A 111 -13.19 3.63 -11.33
C ARG A 111 -12.94 4.78 -12.29
N PHE A 112 -11.94 5.58 -11.98
CA PHE A 112 -11.42 6.64 -12.83
C PHE A 112 -9.92 6.41 -12.98
N GLU A 113 -9.52 5.84 -14.11
CA GLU A 113 -8.15 5.42 -14.38
C GLU A 113 -7.47 6.41 -15.33
N GLY A 114 -6.17 6.63 -15.14
CA GLY A 114 -5.41 7.54 -15.99
C GLY A 114 -5.84 9.00 -15.84
N VAL A 115 -6.22 9.44 -14.64
CA VAL A 115 -6.58 10.83 -14.38
C VAL A 115 -5.31 11.66 -14.25
N ARG A 116 -5.12 12.62 -15.16
CA ARG A 116 -3.96 13.52 -15.13
C ARG A 116 -4.02 14.45 -13.92
N TYR A 117 -2.98 14.44 -13.10
CA TYR A 117 -2.87 15.37 -11.95
C TYR A 117 -1.85 16.49 -12.18
N ALA A 118 -0.92 16.32 -13.12
CA ALA A 118 0.05 17.33 -13.52
C ALA A 118 0.25 17.36 -15.04
N ALA A 119 0.56 18.55 -15.56
CA ALA A 119 1.03 18.67 -16.94
C ALA A 119 2.38 17.97 -17.08
N GLU A 120 2.69 17.44 -18.27
CA GLU A 120 4.02 16.90 -18.55
C GLU A 120 5.08 18.00 -18.30
N PRO A 121 5.96 17.82 -17.31
CA PRO A 121 7.00 18.80 -17.05
C PRO A 121 8.14 18.63 -18.06
N GLU A 122 8.83 19.72 -18.38
CA GLU A 122 10.15 19.59 -19.02
C GLU A 122 11.07 18.80 -18.07
N ARG A 123 11.87 17.87 -18.59
CA ARG A 123 12.70 17.01 -17.72
C ARG A 123 13.56 17.82 -16.74
N TRP A 124 13.52 17.39 -15.47
CA TRP A 124 14.20 18.02 -14.33
C TRP A 124 13.76 19.46 -14.04
N THR A 125 12.47 19.76 -14.24
CA THR A 125 11.81 20.94 -13.67
C THR A 125 10.68 20.52 -12.73
N TYR A 126 10.19 21.45 -11.91
CA TYR A 126 9.03 21.19 -11.05
C TYR A 126 7.76 20.99 -11.87
N SER A 127 6.95 20.01 -11.47
CA SER A 127 5.62 19.81 -12.04
C SER A 127 4.66 20.93 -11.62
N THR A 128 3.58 21.09 -12.39
CA THR A 128 2.50 22.03 -12.09
C THR A 128 1.16 21.33 -12.12
N VAL A 129 0.26 21.70 -11.21
CA VAL A 129 -1.11 21.16 -11.13
C VAL A 129 -1.80 21.27 -12.48
N TYR A 130 -2.41 20.16 -12.92
CA TYR A 130 -3.19 20.13 -14.15
C TYR A 130 -4.60 20.66 -13.92
N ASN A 131 -4.90 21.84 -14.46
CA ASN A 131 -6.25 22.41 -14.47
C ASN A 131 -6.98 22.02 -15.76
N GLY A 132 -7.53 20.81 -15.79
CA GLY A 132 -8.28 20.29 -16.93
C GLY A 132 -9.54 21.11 -17.26
N THR A 133 -9.88 21.17 -18.55
CA THR A 133 -11.15 21.75 -19.04
C THR A 133 -11.83 20.79 -20.01
N GLY A 134 -13.15 20.86 -20.12
CA GLY A 134 -13.89 20.05 -21.09
C GLY A 134 -14.04 18.59 -20.66
N HIS A 135 -13.88 17.65 -21.58
CA HIS A 135 -14.14 16.23 -21.33
C HIS A 135 -12.86 15.39 -21.37
N SER A 136 -12.74 14.39 -20.50
CA SER A 136 -11.69 13.37 -20.55
C SER A 136 -12.23 12.00 -20.17
N ASP A 137 -11.83 10.99 -20.94
CA ASP A 137 -12.07 9.60 -20.58
C ASP A 137 -11.04 9.15 -19.55
N ALA A 138 -11.51 8.48 -18.51
CA ALA A 138 -10.74 7.89 -17.42
C ALA A 138 -11.04 6.39 -17.35
N LEU A 139 -10.96 5.73 -18.50
CA LEU A 139 -11.41 4.35 -18.75
C LEU A 139 -10.28 3.32 -18.83
N ALA A 140 -9.03 3.78 -18.71
CA ALA A 140 -7.82 2.96 -18.78
C ALA A 140 -6.69 3.62 -18.01
N PHE A 141 -5.75 2.81 -17.52
CA PHE A 141 -4.54 3.29 -16.85
C PHE A 141 -3.71 4.23 -17.74
N GLY A 142 -3.15 5.27 -17.11
CA GLY A 142 -2.13 6.10 -17.74
C GLY A 142 -0.82 5.33 -17.94
N PRO A 143 0.09 5.82 -18.79
CA PRO A 143 1.39 5.20 -18.99
C PRO A 143 2.24 5.25 -17.72
N GLU A 144 3.03 4.20 -17.49
CA GLU A 144 4.09 4.19 -16.48
C GLU A 144 5.18 5.21 -16.83
N CYS A 145 5.86 5.74 -15.81
CA CYS A 145 7.03 6.58 -16.02
C CYS A 145 8.20 5.79 -16.62
N VAL A 146 9.03 6.45 -17.43
CA VAL A 146 10.25 5.82 -17.95
C VAL A 146 11.11 5.29 -16.80
N GLN A 147 11.39 3.99 -16.85
CA GLN A 147 12.25 3.26 -15.92
C GLN A 147 13.11 2.25 -16.70
N GLY A 148 13.98 1.52 -16.01
CA GLY A 148 14.83 0.49 -16.63
C GLY A 148 14.02 -0.52 -17.44
N GLY A 149 14.61 -1.06 -18.52
CA GLY A 149 13.93 -2.04 -19.38
C GLY A 149 13.23 -1.50 -20.63
N ASN A 150 13.47 -0.24 -20.99
CA ASN A 150 13.00 0.40 -22.25
C ASN A 150 11.47 0.45 -22.42
N ALA A 151 10.75 0.75 -21.34
CA ALA A 151 9.29 0.91 -21.34
C ALA A 151 8.85 2.16 -20.58
N GLY A 152 7.60 2.58 -20.79
CA GLY A 152 7.01 3.77 -20.17
C GLY A 152 7.02 5.02 -21.04
N SER A 153 6.64 6.15 -20.44
CA SER A 153 6.52 7.47 -21.08
C SER A 153 7.09 8.56 -20.16
N THR A 154 7.55 9.67 -20.76
CA THR A 154 7.94 10.87 -20.00
C THR A 154 6.71 11.68 -19.59
N ASP A 155 5.63 11.61 -20.37
CA ASP A 155 4.29 12.02 -19.97
C ASP A 155 3.62 10.89 -19.17
N CYS A 156 3.83 10.86 -17.85
CA CYS A 156 3.38 9.77 -16.97
C CYS A 156 2.69 10.22 -15.66
N LEU A 157 2.44 11.53 -15.49
CA LEU A 157 1.88 12.07 -14.24
C LEU A 157 0.34 11.89 -14.17
N PHE A 158 -0.06 10.64 -13.96
CA PHE A 158 -1.44 10.19 -13.83
C PHE A 158 -1.68 9.45 -12.52
N LEU A 159 -2.91 9.51 -12.03
CA LEU A 159 -3.37 8.75 -10.87
C LEU A 159 -4.63 7.96 -11.22
N ASN A 160 -4.97 7.03 -10.35
CA ASN A 160 -6.16 6.19 -10.48
C ASN A 160 -7.00 6.30 -9.21
N ILE A 161 -8.32 6.30 -9.37
CA ILE A 161 -9.28 6.49 -8.27
C ILE A 161 -10.28 5.35 -8.29
N TRP A 162 -10.42 4.68 -7.15
CA TRP A 162 -11.49 3.73 -6.86
C TRP A 162 -12.33 4.28 -5.72
N THR A 163 -13.65 4.36 -5.92
CA THR A 163 -14.57 4.84 -4.87
C THR A 163 -15.86 4.02 -4.82
N PRO A 164 -16.36 3.64 -3.63
CA PRO A 164 -17.65 2.96 -3.52
C PRO A 164 -18.85 3.90 -3.72
N SER A 165 -18.64 5.22 -3.75
CA SER A 165 -19.70 6.22 -3.82
C SER A 165 -19.30 7.46 -4.59
N LEU A 166 -20.24 8.02 -5.35
CA LEU A 166 -20.09 9.33 -5.99
C LEU A 166 -20.67 10.44 -5.09
N PRO A 167 -20.05 11.63 -5.05
CA PRO A 167 -20.54 12.72 -4.22
C PRO A 167 -21.92 13.21 -4.67
N LYS A 168 -22.85 13.33 -3.72
CA LYS A 168 -24.21 13.84 -3.96
C LYS A 168 -24.23 15.34 -4.23
N SER A 169 -23.28 16.09 -3.65
CA SER A 169 -23.07 17.52 -3.87
C SER A 169 -21.68 17.93 -3.41
N ASN A 170 -21.16 19.04 -3.95
CA ASN A 170 -19.88 19.63 -3.53
C ASN A 170 -19.88 20.21 -2.11
N ASN A 171 -21.05 20.26 -1.44
CA ASN A 171 -21.22 20.82 -0.10
C ASN A 171 -21.44 19.74 0.96
N THR A 172 -20.95 18.52 0.72
CA THR A 172 -21.04 17.45 1.73
C THR A 172 -20.13 17.81 2.90
N ALA A 173 -20.70 17.83 4.11
CA ALA A 173 -19.96 18.19 5.31
C ALA A 173 -18.82 17.19 5.57
N ALA A 174 -17.68 17.70 6.07
CA ALA A 174 -16.43 16.93 6.17
C ALA A 174 -16.59 15.65 7.00
N GLU A 175 -17.40 15.69 8.06
CA GLU A 175 -17.69 14.55 8.93
C GLU A 175 -18.47 13.41 8.24
N LYS A 176 -19.03 13.67 7.05
CA LYS A 176 -19.73 12.67 6.21
C LYS A 176 -18.87 12.17 5.05
N LEU A 177 -17.67 12.71 4.87
CA LEU A 177 -16.74 12.24 3.85
C LEU A 177 -16.10 10.93 4.30
N LYS A 178 -15.87 10.03 3.35
CA LYS A 178 -15.08 8.82 3.60
C LYS A 178 -13.58 9.19 3.58
N PRO A 179 -12.73 8.52 4.38
CA PRO A 179 -11.30 8.74 4.31
C PRO A 179 -10.76 8.29 2.94
N VAL A 180 -9.65 8.90 2.53
CA VAL A 180 -8.95 8.57 1.29
C VAL A 180 -7.65 7.87 1.65
N LEU A 181 -7.47 6.67 1.12
CA LEU A 181 -6.16 6.01 1.10
C LEU A 181 -5.43 6.45 -0.17
N PHE A 182 -4.32 7.17 0.00
CA PHE A 182 -3.46 7.57 -1.11
C PHE A 182 -2.21 6.69 -1.12
N TRP A 183 -2.15 5.77 -2.07
CA TRP A 183 -1.00 4.88 -2.23
C TRP A 183 0.11 5.55 -3.03
N ILE A 184 1.30 5.60 -2.44
CA ILE A 184 2.53 6.02 -3.10
C ILE A 184 3.34 4.75 -3.32
N HIS A 185 3.44 4.31 -4.56
CA HIS A 185 4.27 3.14 -4.88
C HIS A 185 5.75 3.49 -4.68
N ALA A 186 6.50 2.58 -4.06
CA ALA A 186 7.95 2.69 -3.96
C ALA A 186 8.64 2.20 -5.26
N GLY A 187 9.97 2.29 -5.28
CA GLY A 187 10.85 1.64 -6.26
C GLY A 187 11.92 0.80 -5.54
N SER A 188 12.81 0.17 -6.28
CA SER A 188 13.92 -0.59 -5.69
C SER A 188 15.03 0.32 -5.12
N ALA A 189 15.80 -0.19 -4.15
CA ALA A 189 16.98 0.44 -3.56
C ALA A 189 16.74 1.75 -2.78
N TYR A 190 15.71 1.82 -1.93
CA TYR A 190 15.45 3.00 -1.06
C TYR A 190 15.61 2.75 0.44
N ALA A 191 15.89 1.50 0.84
CA ALA A 191 15.72 1.03 2.20
C ALA A 191 16.37 1.90 3.29
N THR A 192 17.60 2.41 3.09
CA THR A 192 18.27 3.30 4.06
C THR A 192 18.17 4.79 3.74
N THR A 193 17.67 5.16 2.55
CA THR A 193 17.66 6.56 2.08
C THR A 193 16.49 7.39 2.61
N TYR A 194 15.58 6.80 3.38
CA TYR A 194 14.46 7.53 3.97
C TYR A 194 14.85 8.29 5.25
N SER A 195 15.96 7.91 5.91
CA SER A 195 16.38 8.47 7.20
C SER A 195 17.69 9.28 7.15
N SER A 196 18.46 9.15 6.07
CA SER A 196 19.73 9.86 5.85
C SER A 196 19.77 10.43 4.44
N TYR A 197 19.98 11.74 4.33
CA TYR A 197 19.87 12.49 3.08
C TYR A 197 21.22 13.09 2.67
N LEU A 198 21.53 13.03 1.37
CA LEU A 198 22.77 13.59 0.85
C LEU A 198 22.69 15.11 0.73
N THR A 199 23.81 15.81 0.91
CA THR A 199 23.93 17.18 0.41
C THR A 199 23.93 17.17 -1.13
N ILE A 200 23.55 18.29 -1.75
CA ILE A 200 23.62 18.45 -3.22
C ILE A 200 25.01 18.09 -3.75
N SER A 201 26.09 18.55 -3.09
CA SER A 201 27.46 18.25 -3.52
C SER A 201 27.80 16.75 -3.47
N GLN A 202 27.29 16.03 -2.47
CA GLN A 202 27.53 14.58 -2.36
C GLN A 202 26.77 13.82 -3.44
N GLU A 203 25.52 14.18 -3.70
CA GLU A 203 24.73 13.56 -4.78
C GLU A 203 25.35 13.84 -6.15
N VAL A 204 25.82 15.07 -6.39
CA VAL A 204 26.47 15.44 -7.66
C VAL A 204 27.69 14.56 -7.93
N ALA A 205 28.56 14.36 -6.93
CA ALA A 205 29.73 13.51 -7.06
C ALA A 205 29.37 12.02 -7.20
N LEU A 206 28.33 11.57 -6.47
CA LEU A 206 27.94 10.16 -6.42
C LEU A 206 27.16 9.71 -7.67
N ALA A 207 26.33 10.57 -8.25
CA ALA A 207 25.40 10.22 -9.31
C ALA A 207 25.47 11.15 -10.54
N ALA A 208 25.37 12.47 -10.36
CA ALA A 208 25.28 13.39 -11.50
C ALA A 208 26.54 13.36 -12.40
N GLU A 209 27.75 13.39 -11.82
CA GLU A 209 29.01 13.32 -12.56
C GLU A 209 29.17 12.01 -13.35
N PRO A 210 28.95 10.80 -12.76
CA PRO A 210 28.89 9.55 -13.52
C PRO A 210 27.89 9.57 -14.68
N ILE A 211 26.68 10.11 -14.47
CA ILE A 211 25.65 10.21 -15.52
C ILE A 211 26.12 11.13 -16.64
N LEU A 212 26.66 12.30 -16.30
CA LEU A 212 27.21 13.26 -17.26
C LEU A 212 28.36 12.66 -18.08
N ASN A 213 29.22 11.86 -17.45
CA ASN A 213 30.30 11.17 -18.15
C ASN A 213 29.75 10.09 -19.09
N ALA A 214 28.83 9.24 -18.61
CA ALA A 214 28.23 8.15 -19.39
C ALA A 214 27.43 8.64 -20.60
N THR A 215 26.85 9.84 -20.52
CA THR A 215 26.06 10.46 -21.59
C THR A 215 26.85 11.39 -22.50
N GLY A 216 28.14 11.60 -22.23
CA GLY A 216 28.99 12.56 -22.96
C GLY A 216 28.64 14.04 -22.68
N CYS A 217 27.85 14.32 -21.66
CA CYS A 217 27.40 15.66 -21.30
C CYS A 217 28.33 16.41 -20.33
N LEU A 218 29.34 15.75 -19.76
CA LEU A 218 30.22 16.34 -18.74
C LEU A 218 30.85 17.69 -19.15
N ASN A 219 31.34 17.79 -20.38
CA ASN A 219 32.02 18.99 -20.89
C ASN A 219 31.09 19.88 -21.76
N ALA A 220 29.78 19.64 -21.75
CA ALA A 220 28.83 20.47 -22.49
C ALA A 220 28.74 21.88 -21.89
N THR A 221 28.55 22.90 -22.73
CA THR A 221 28.37 24.29 -22.28
C THR A 221 27.19 24.44 -21.33
N SER A 222 26.12 23.67 -21.55
CA SER A 222 25.04 23.46 -20.57
C SER A 222 24.83 21.96 -20.42
N GLN A 223 25.28 21.43 -19.29
CA GLN A 223 25.10 20.03 -18.91
C GLN A 223 23.61 19.64 -18.88
N LEU A 224 22.74 20.51 -18.33
CA LEU A 224 21.30 20.30 -18.30
C LEU A 224 20.69 20.22 -19.71
N ALA A 225 21.02 21.16 -20.59
CA ALA A 225 20.49 21.14 -21.96
C ALA A 225 20.99 19.92 -22.75
N CYS A 226 22.25 19.51 -22.53
CA CYS A 226 22.78 18.28 -23.10
C CYS A 226 21.99 17.05 -22.64
N LEU A 227 21.81 16.89 -21.32
CA LEU A 227 21.04 15.78 -20.77
C LEU A 227 19.59 15.80 -21.27
N ARG A 228 18.98 16.98 -21.45
CA ARG A 228 17.61 17.11 -21.97
C ARG A 228 17.48 16.70 -23.44
N ALA A 229 18.59 16.59 -24.17
CA ALA A 229 18.62 16.04 -25.52
C ALA A 229 18.88 14.53 -25.56
N VAL A 230 19.32 13.91 -24.46
CA VAL A 230 19.58 12.47 -24.38
C VAL A 230 18.26 11.70 -24.31
N ASP A 231 18.15 10.61 -25.06
CA ASP A 231 16.98 9.72 -25.02
C ASP A 231 16.70 9.27 -23.56
N PRO A 232 15.46 9.42 -23.05
CA PRO A 232 15.13 9.04 -21.67
C PRO A 232 15.40 7.56 -21.37
N PHE A 233 15.31 6.66 -22.34
CA PHE A 233 15.61 5.24 -22.15
C PHE A 233 17.11 4.97 -22.03
N VAL A 234 17.98 5.81 -22.60
CA VAL A 234 19.42 5.74 -22.35
C VAL A 234 19.71 6.13 -20.91
N LEU A 235 19.08 7.20 -20.42
CA LEU A 235 19.24 7.66 -19.03
C LEU A 235 18.70 6.65 -18.02
N ALA A 236 17.61 5.96 -18.32
CA ALA A 236 17.01 4.96 -17.44
C ALA A 236 17.86 3.69 -17.26
N ASN A 237 18.84 3.45 -18.15
CA ASN A 237 19.70 2.26 -18.12
C ASN A 237 21.17 2.60 -17.77
N VAL A 238 21.46 3.80 -17.28
CA VAL A 238 22.80 4.12 -16.77
C VAL A 238 23.10 3.28 -15.51
N THR A 239 24.37 2.90 -15.33
CA THR A 239 24.79 2.06 -14.20
C THR A 239 24.60 2.74 -12.84
N THR A 240 24.63 4.07 -12.79
CA THR A 240 24.50 4.86 -11.57
C THR A 240 23.32 5.83 -11.72
N PRO A 241 22.08 5.40 -11.41
CA PRO A 241 20.92 6.28 -11.51
C PRO A 241 20.89 7.32 -10.38
N ALA A 242 20.36 8.49 -10.68
CA ALA A 242 20.06 9.52 -9.69
C ALA A 242 18.79 9.13 -8.92
N ARG A 243 18.97 8.51 -7.75
CA ARG A 243 17.88 7.98 -6.90
C ARG A 243 17.81 8.58 -5.50
N TYR A 244 18.72 9.48 -5.15
CA TYR A 244 18.86 9.98 -3.78
C TYR A 244 18.02 11.23 -3.56
N LEU A 245 17.39 11.32 -2.39
CA LEU A 245 16.86 12.58 -1.88
C LEU A 245 18.01 13.47 -1.41
N VAL A 246 17.89 14.78 -1.63
CA VAL A 246 18.94 15.75 -1.31
C VAL A 246 18.44 16.84 -0.38
N VAL A 247 19.32 17.28 0.53
CA VAL A 247 19.11 18.46 1.37
C VAL A 247 19.15 19.71 0.49
N ASP A 248 17.97 20.16 0.06
CA ASP A 248 17.77 21.28 -0.86
C ASP A 248 17.47 22.60 -0.14
N GLY A 249 17.23 22.55 1.18
CA GLY A 249 16.87 23.71 2.00
C GLY A 249 15.42 24.17 1.83
N THR A 250 14.59 23.42 1.09
CA THR A 250 13.17 23.73 0.86
C THR A 250 12.26 22.59 1.29
N TYR A 251 12.43 21.39 0.74
CA TYR A 251 11.68 20.19 1.12
C TYR A 251 12.43 19.38 2.18
N LEU A 252 13.74 19.24 2.04
CA LEU A 252 14.62 18.61 3.03
C LEU A 252 15.61 19.65 3.53
N VAL A 253 15.46 19.98 4.82
CA VAL A 253 16.23 21.05 5.50
C VAL A 253 17.28 20.50 6.46
N THR A 254 17.19 19.22 6.80
CA THR A 254 18.16 18.47 7.60
C THR A 254 18.67 17.29 6.77
N ASN A 255 19.81 16.74 7.15
CA ASN A 255 20.44 15.59 6.50
C ASN A 255 19.96 14.24 7.06
N GLN A 256 18.97 14.25 7.95
CA GLN A 256 18.42 13.05 8.58
C GLN A 256 16.95 13.23 8.97
N LEU A 257 16.28 12.11 9.24
CA LEU A 257 14.91 12.11 9.73
C LEU A 257 14.83 12.65 11.16
N GLU A 258 14.05 13.72 11.35
CA GLU A 258 13.92 14.42 12.63
C GLU A 258 12.86 13.78 13.52
N VAL A 259 13.25 12.83 14.37
CA VAL A 259 12.38 12.14 15.34
C VAL A 259 12.73 12.37 16.81
N THR A 260 13.67 13.27 17.11
CA THR A 260 14.09 13.59 18.49
C THR A 260 13.50 14.88 19.07
N GLY A 261 12.45 15.43 18.44
CA GLY A 261 11.80 16.63 18.94
C GLY A 261 10.78 17.24 17.98
N ARG A 262 10.51 18.53 18.15
CA ARG A 262 9.60 19.29 17.27
C ARG A 262 10.32 19.72 16.00
N GLY A 263 10.73 18.74 15.19
CA GLY A 263 11.22 18.94 13.84
C GLY A 263 10.10 19.19 12.82
N PRO A 264 10.39 19.18 11.52
CA PRO A 264 9.40 19.33 10.46
C PRO A 264 8.45 18.13 10.30
N ALA A 265 8.67 17.03 11.04
CA ALA A 265 7.82 15.86 11.01
C ALA A 265 6.36 16.21 11.34
N ALA A 266 5.43 15.70 10.54
CA ALA A 266 4.01 15.92 10.77
C ALA A 266 3.55 15.18 12.03
N HIS A 267 2.84 15.87 12.93
CA HIS A 267 2.30 15.27 14.15
C HIS A 267 1.03 14.46 13.86
N VAL A 268 1.21 13.25 13.33
CA VAL A 268 0.13 12.35 12.89
C VAL A 268 0.33 10.92 13.42
N PRO A 269 -0.74 10.16 13.68
CA PRO A 269 -0.62 8.74 14.01
C PRO A 269 0.08 7.97 12.89
N VAL A 270 0.92 7.00 13.25
CA VAL A 270 1.68 6.17 12.30
C VAL A 270 1.38 4.69 12.53
N LEU A 271 1.14 3.98 11.44
CA LEU A 271 1.15 2.52 11.36
C LEU A 271 2.29 2.15 10.42
N MET A 272 3.32 1.49 10.93
CA MET A 272 4.54 1.15 10.17
C MET A 272 5.04 -0.24 10.52
N GLY A 273 5.93 -0.79 9.69
CA GLY A 273 6.46 -2.12 9.90
C GLY A 273 7.09 -2.68 8.63
N PHE A 274 7.59 -3.90 8.74
CA PHE A 274 8.41 -4.56 7.71
C PHE A 274 8.03 -6.03 7.52
N MET A 275 8.64 -6.67 6.54
CA MET A 275 8.61 -8.12 6.35
C MET A 275 9.74 -8.77 7.15
N ARG A 276 9.51 -9.98 7.65
CA ARG A 276 10.53 -10.69 8.46
C ARG A 276 11.88 -10.84 7.76
N ASP A 277 11.88 -11.04 6.45
CA ASP A 277 13.08 -11.25 5.64
C ASP A 277 13.19 -10.22 4.49
N ASP A 278 12.85 -8.95 4.74
CA ASP A 278 12.84 -7.87 3.73
C ASP A 278 14.13 -7.83 2.89
N GLY A 279 15.28 -7.86 3.56
CA GLY A 279 16.61 -7.79 2.95
C GLY A 279 16.92 -8.96 2.01
N ALA A 280 16.21 -10.10 2.14
CA ALA A 280 16.38 -11.25 1.26
C ALA A 280 16.07 -10.92 -0.22
N ALA A 281 15.29 -9.86 -0.49
CA ALA A 281 14.99 -9.42 -1.84
C ALA A 281 16.05 -8.46 -2.43
N PHE A 282 16.91 -7.89 -1.58
CA PHE A 282 17.86 -6.84 -1.94
C PHE A 282 19.30 -7.33 -2.11
N ILE A 283 19.60 -8.56 -1.67
CA ILE A 283 20.89 -9.22 -1.87
C ILE A 283 20.81 -10.31 -2.94
N THR A 284 21.92 -10.65 -3.58
CA THR A 284 22.01 -11.79 -4.49
C THR A 284 22.06 -13.13 -3.74
N TYR A 285 21.55 -14.20 -4.34
CA TYR A 285 21.78 -15.56 -3.85
C TYR A 285 23.26 -15.98 -3.98
N PRO A 286 23.88 -16.61 -2.96
CA PRO A 286 25.30 -16.95 -2.97
C PRO A 286 25.66 -18.06 -3.95
N THR A 287 26.88 -17.97 -4.46
CA THR A 287 27.53 -19.02 -5.25
C THR A 287 28.23 -20.06 -4.34
N PRO A 288 28.54 -21.28 -4.83
CA PRO A 288 29.27 -22.26 -4.04
C PRO A 288 30.64 -21.74 -3.56
N ASN A 289 30.99 -22.02 -2.31
CA ASN A 289 32.21 -21.56 -1.61
C ASN A 289 32.26 -20.05 -1.29
N GLU A 290 31.15 -19.34 -1.42
CA GLU A 290 31.02 -17.98 -0.92
C GLU A 290 31.08 -17.95 0.61
N THR A 291 31.27 -16.76 1.19
CA THR A 291 31.21 -16.53 2.64
C THR A 291 30.22 -15.41 2.91
N VAL A 292 29.66 -15.34 4.12
CA VAL A 292 28.75 -14.24 4.51
C VAL A 292 29.41 -12.88 4.25
N SER A 293 30.65 -12.67 4.70
CA SER A 293 31.39 -11.42 4.46
C SER A 293 31.60 -11.11 2.97
N GLY A 294 31.90 -12.14 2.18
CA GLY A 294 32.07 -12.01 0.73
C GLY A 294 30.77 -11.57 0.05
N LEU A 295 29.65 -12.22 0.38
CA LEU A 295 28.34 -11.90 -0.18
C LEU A 295 27.90 -10.48 0.19
N LEU A 296 28.06 -10.10 1.46
CA LEU A 296 27.75 -8.75 1.94
C LEU A 296 28.55 -7.69 1.17
N THR A 297 29.87 -7.88 1.02
CA THR A 297 30.72 -6.94 0.27
C THR A 297 30.29 -6.84 -1.19
N ALA A 298 29.94 -7.97 -1.83
CA ALA A 298 29.47 -8.01 -3.21
C ALA A 298 28.14 -7.26 -3.40
N ASN A 299 27.31 -7.22 -2.35
CA ASN A 299 26.04 -6.47 -2.33
C ASN A 299 26.19 -5.04 -1.78
N GLY A 300 27.42 -4.55 -1.62
CA GLY A 300 27.70 -3.14 -1.29
C GLY A 300 27.71 -2.80 0.19
N PHE A 301 27.64 -3.80 1.08
CA PHE A 301 27.75 -3.57 2.51
C PHE A 301 29.19 -3.21 2.91
N ASN A 302 29.32 -2.19 3.76
CA ASN A 302 30.61 -1.83 4.34
C ASN A 302 30.88 -2.66 5.61
N LEU A 303 31.67 -3.72 5.48
CA LEU A 303 32.00 -4.59 6.62
C LEU A 303 32.70 -3.87 7.77
N SER A 304 33.39 -2.74 7.53
CA SER A 304 34.01 -1.99 8.63
C SER A 304 33.00 -1.26 9.52
N ALA A 305 31.75 -1.13 9.06
CA ALA A 305 30.66 -0.57 9.86
C ALA A 305 30.01 -1.64 10.77
N ILE A 306 30.27 -2.93 10.54
CA ILE A 306 29.74 -4.03 11.34
C ILE A 306 30.78 -4.40 12.39
N SER A 307 30.46 -4.16 13.67
CA SER A 307 31.41 -4.36 14.77
C SER A 307 31.68 -5.85 15.06
N THR A 308 30.67 -6.71 14.92
CA THR A 308 30.82 -8.17 15.01
C THR A 308 29.78 -8.92 14.19
N LEU A 309 30.22 -9.92 13.42
CA LEU A 309 29.32 -10.84 12.72
C LEU A 309 28.89 -12.03 13.59
N SER A 310 29.52 -12.23 14.76
CA SER A 310 29.26 -13.42 15.59
C SER A 310 27.88 -13.43 16.26
N VAL A 311 27.21 -12.28 16.30
CA VAL A 311 25.83 -12.16 16.81
C VAL A 311 24.82 -12.71 15.80
N PHE A 312 25.17 -12.78 14.52
CA PHE A 312 24.33 -13.36 13.47
C PHE A 312 24.66 -14.85 13.32
N PRO A 313 23.79 -15.78 13.77
CA PRO A 313 24.07 -17.20 13.68
C PRO A 313 24.00 -17.69 12.22
N GLU A 314 24.96 -18.51 11.82
CA GLU A 314 24.85 -19.28 10.58
C GLU A 314 24.16 -20.63 10.85
N PRO A 315 23.01 -20.92 10.19
CA PRO A 315 22.36 -22.21 10.34
C PRO A 315 23.28 -23.37 9.97
N ILE A 316 23.18 -24.48 10.69
CA ILE A 316 23.99 -25.68 10.40
C ILE A 316 23.14 -26.65 9.60
N SER A 317 23.31 -26.64 8.28
CA SER A 317 22.66 -27.59 7.37
C SER A 317 23.60 -28.07 6.24
N ALA A 318 23.18 -29.12 5.52
CA ALA A 318 23.92 -29.61 4.35
C ALA A 318 23.94 -28.59 3.18
N ASN A 319 23.01 -27.64 3.14
CA ASN A 319 22.95 -26.62 2.10
C ASN A 319 23.71 -25.37 2.54
N GLN A 320 25.02 -25.36 2.33
CA GLN A 320 25.90 -24.25 2.71
C GLN A 320 25.47 -22.91 2.09
N THR A 321 25.06 -22.91 0.81
CA THR A 321 24.59 -21.68 0.16
C THR A 321 23.33 -21.12 0.82
N LEU A 322 22.42 -21.98 1.26
CA LEU A 322 21.22 -21.53 1.97
C LEU A 322 21.55 -21.01 3.38
N ASN A 323 22.52 -21.62 4.07
CA ASN A 323 22.96 -21.13 5.38
C ASN A 323 23.55 -19.72 5.25
N ILE A 324 24.45 -19.50 4.29
CA ILE A 324 25.04 -18.19 3.98
C ILE A 324 23.95 -17.19 3.61
N PHE A 325 23.00 -17.57 2.75
CA PHE A 325 21.90 -16.71 2.34
C PHE A 325 21.00 -16.34 3.52
N ASN A 326 20.71 -17.28 4.41
CA ASN A 326 19.89 -17.03 5.60
C ASN A 326 20.52 -15.94 6.50
N THR A 327 21.79 -16.11 6.88
CA THR A 327 22.50 -15.12 7.70
C THR A 327 22.69 -13.78 6.98
N SER A 328 22.94 -13.80 5.67
CA SER A 328 23.14 -12.55 4.92
C SER A 328 21.82 -11.80 4.71
N ALA A 329 20.70 -12.51 4.50
CA ALA A 329 19.37 -11.94 4.40
C ALA A 329 18.93 -11.32 5.73
N LEU A 330 19.30 -11.94 6.84
CA LEU A 330 19.10 -11.42 8.19
C LEU A 330 19.82 -10.09 8.38
N ILE A 331 21.13 -10.07 8.12
CA ILE A 331 21.97 -8.88 8.19
C ILE A 331 21.44 -7.77 7.28
N ALA A 332 21.03 -8.11 6.06
CA ALA A 332 20.45 -7.15 5.13
C ALA A 332 19.12 -6.59 5.66
N THR A 333 18.25 -7.44 6.22
CA THR A 333 16.97 -7.01 6.80
C THR A 333 17.19 -6.05 7.96
N ASP A 334 18.10 -6.38 8.85
CA ASP A 334 18.42 -5.59 10.04
C ASP A 334 19.07 -4.25 9.69
N ALA A 335 20.02 -4.27 8.75
CA ALA A 335 20.77 -3.08 8.36
C ALA A 335 19.97 -2.11 7.47
N GLU A 336 19.01 -2.62 6.69
CA GLU A 336 18.29 -1.83 5.71
C GLU A 336 16.87 -1.45 6.15
N PHE A 337 16.24 -2.22 7.03
CA PHE A 337 14.84 -2.03 7.43
C PHE A 337 14.67 -2.04 8.95
N ARG A 338 14.86 -3.20 9.59
CA ARG A 338 14.39 -3.43 10.97
C ARG A 338 14.99 -2.48 12.00
N CYS A 339 16.31 -2.43 12.13
CA CYS A 339 16.94 -1.72 13.25
C CYS A 339 16.65 -0.22 13.23
N LEU A 340 16.68 0.38 12.04
CA LEU A 340 16.43 1.80 11.86
C LEU A 340 14.94 2.15 12.02
N ASP A 341 14.04 1.30 11.53
CA ASP A 341 12.60 1.48 11.71
C ASP A 341 12.21 1.37 13.19
N GLU A 342 12.76 0.40 13.92
CA GLU A 342 12.55 0.22 15.37
C GLU A 342 13.12 1.41 16.16
N ALA A 343 14.34 1.87 15.86
CA ALA A 343 14.94 3.03 16.49
C ALA A 343 14.13 4.31 16.22
N THR A 344 13.60 4.44 14.99
CA THR A 344 12.71 5.54 14.59
C THR A 344 11.42 5.53 15.42
N ALA A 345 10.77 4.36 15.55
CA ALA A 345 9.55 4.22 16.35
C ALA A 345 9.80 4.52 17.83
N TYR A 346 10.89 3.99 18.40
CA TYR A 346 11.31 4.25 19.77
C TYR A 346 11.49 5.76 20.02
N SER A 347 12.30 6.41 19.19
CA SER A 347 12.62 7.84 19.33
C SER A 347 11.36 8.71 19.16
N ALA A 348 10.55 8.43 18.14
CA ALA A 348 9.32 9.17 17.88
C ALA A 348 8.32 9.09 19.05
N VAL A 349 8.21 7.93 19.71
CA VAL A 349 7.37 7.75 20.90
C VAL A 349 7.97 8.48 22.10
N LYS A 350 9.27 8.30 22.36
CA LYS A 350 10.00 8.95 23.46
C LYS A 350 9.87 10.46 23.44
N HIS A 351 9.92 11.06 22.26
CA HIS A 351 9.84 12.52 22.07
C HIS A 351 8.44 13.03 21.71
N ALA A 352 7.44 12.14 21.70
CA ALA A 352 6.06 12.46 21.32
C ALA A 352 5.95 13.17 19.95
N VAL A 353 6.81 12.78 19.01
CA VAL A 353 6.80 13.29 17.63
C VAL A 353 5.53 12.84 16.93
N PHE A 354 5.17 11.57 17.10
CA PHE A 354 3.88 11.02 16.67
C PHE A 354 2.97 10.81 17.89
N PRO A 355 1.66 11.15 17.80
CA PRO A 355 0.71 10.93 18.88
C PRO A 355 0.50 9.44 19.21
N THR A 356 0.64 8.55 18.21
CA THR A 356 0.52 7.10 18.39
C THR A 356 1.31 6.41 17.29
N VAL A 357 2.04 5.36 17.65
CA VAL A 357 2.77 4.51 16.72
C VAL A 357 2.28 3.08 16.91
N TYR A 358 1.78 2.46 15.85
CA TYR A 358 1.53 1.03 15.78
C TYR A 358 2.59 0.39 14.90
N PHE A 359 3.11 -0.74 15.35
CA PHE A 359 4.19 -1.43 14.66
C PHE A 359 3.76 -2.85 14.28
N TYR A 360 4.19 -3.33 13.10
CA TYR A 360 3.98 -4.71 12.67
C TYR A 360 5.22 -5.36 12.08
N GLU A 361 5.23 -6.68 12.08
CA GLU A 361 6.15 -7.49 11.27
C GLU A 361 5.37 -8.61 10.58
N PHE A 362 5.50 -8.75 9.26
CA PHE A 362 4.88 -9.86 8.53
C PHE A 362 5.74 -11.12 8.56
N ASN A 363 5.20 -12.17 9.21
CA ASN A 363 5.76 -13.53 9.20
C ASN A 363 4.92 -14.50 8.34
N ARG A 364 3.99 -13.96 7.54
CA ARG A 364 3.31 -14.70 6.47
C ARG A 364 3.28 -13.84 5.23
N SER A 365 3.78 -14.37 4.11
CA SER A 365 3.92 -13.61 2.87
C SER A 365 3.45 -14.41 1.66
N TYR A 366 3.02 -13.70 0.63
CA TYR A 366 2.76 -14.22 -0.70
C TYR A 366 3.49 -13.33 -1.69
N GLN A 367 4.61 -13.82 -2.22
CA GLN A 367 5.49 -13.01 -3.07
C GLN A 367 4.74 -12.56 -4.34
N LEU A 368 4.97 -11.31 -4.75
CA LEU A 368 4.43 -10.80 -6.00
C LEU A 368 4.95 -11.63 -7.18
N SER A 369 4.03 -12.09 -8.03
CA SER A 369 4.36 -12.97 -9.17
C SER A 369 5.32 -12.35 -10.19
N PHE A 370 5.43 -11.02 -10.20
CA PHE A 370 6.31 -10.25 -11.08
C PHE A 370 7.58 -9.72 -10.39
N TYR A 371 7.78 -9.99 -9.09
CA TYR A 371 8.96 -9.57 -8.35
C TYR A 371 9.51 -10.70 -7.49
N GLN A 372 10.46 -11.46 -8.04
CA GLN A 372 11.09 -12.62 -7.37
C GLN A 372 12.60 -12.64 -7.62
N PRO A 373 13.38 -11.73 -7.01
CA PRO A 373 14.81 -11.59 -7.29
C PRO A 373 15.63 -12.84 -6.97
N ASN A 374 15.23 -13.62 -5.95
CA ASN A 374 15.90 -14.85 -5.53
C ASN A 374 14.99 -16.08 -5.60
N ALA A 375 14.14 -16.18 -6.64
CA ALA A 375 13.25 -17.33 -6.79
C ALA A 375 14.00 -18.67 -6.65
N PRO A 376 13.50 -19.65 -5.86
CA PRO A 376 12.20 -19.68 -5.20
C PRO A 376 12.24 -19.35 -3.68
N THR A 377 13.28 -18.67 -3.16
CA THR A 377 13.48 -18.54 -1.70
C THR A 377 12.32 -17.84 -0.97
N CYS A 378 11.66 -16.92 -1.66
CA CYS A 378 10.55 -16.13 -1.14
C CYS A 378 9.18 -16.82 -1.25
N GLU A 379 9.14 -18.02 -1.83
CA GLU A 379 7.92 -18.78 -2.04
C GLU A 379 7.82 -19.93 -1.03
N ALA A 380 6.62 -20.14 -0.51
CA ALA A 380 6.35 -21.27 0.35
C ALA A 380 6.58 -22.58 -0.45
N PRO A 381 7.38 -23.53 0.05
CA PRO A 381 7.66 -24.75 -0.69
C PRO A 381 6.39 -25.60 -0.85
N PRO A 382 6.12 -26.15 -2.04
CA PRO A 382 4.92 -26.96 -2.26
C PRO A 382 5.01 -28.29 -1.51
N SER A 383 3.87 -28.76 -1.01
CA SER A 383 3.70 -30.08 -0.42
C SER A 383 2.57 -30.83 -1.12
N ALA A 384 2.41 -32.13 -0.84
CA ALA A 384 1.32 -32.92 -1.42
C ALA A 384 -0.07 -32.39 -1.00
N ALA A 385 -0.17 -31.82 0.20
CA ALA A 385 -1.40 -31.19 0.71
C ALA A 385 -1.57 -29.76 0.19
N HIS A 386 -0.47 -29.05 -0.06
CA HIS A 386 -0.44 -27.66 -0.49
C HIS A 386 0.35 -27.49 -1.81
N PRO A 387 -0.26 -27.82 -2.96
CA PRO A 387 0.45 -27.82 -4.25
C PRO A 387 0.85 -26.41 -4.72
N TYR A 388 0.24 -25.37 -4.18
CA TYR A 388 0.56 -23.96 -4.46
C TYR A 388 1.56 -23.35 -3.47
N GLY A 389 2.17 -24.17 -2.62
CA GLY A 389 3.07 -23.73 -1.55
C GLY A 389 2.43 -23.94 -0.17
N ASP A 390 3.18 -24.48 0.77
CA ASP A 390 2.76 -24.77 2.14
C ASP A 390 3.21 -23.64 3.08
N PRO A 391 2.31 -22.73 3.50
CA PRO A 391 2.71 -21.58 4.31
C PRO A 391 3.14 -21.96 5.74
N SER A 392 2.93 -23.21 6.16
CA SER A 392 3.40 -23.73 7.45
C SER A 392 4.85 -24.21 7.40
N ALA A 393 5.39 -24.44 6.21
CA ALA A 393 6.81 -24.73 6.02
C ALA A 393 7.64 -23.45 6.10
N GLU A 394 8.94 -23.60 6.38
CA GLU A 394 9.86 -22.47 6.45
C GLU A 394 10.25 -21.96 5.05
N TYR A 395 10.25 -20.64 4.87
CA TYR A 395 10.64 -19.92 3.64
C TYR A 395 10.86 -18.44 3.97
N PHE A 396 11.56 -17.70 3.11
CA PHE A 396 11.83 -16.28 3.37
C PHE A 396 10.58 -15.43 3.12
N LYS A 397 10.20 -14.60 4.10
CA LYS A 397 9.13 -13.62 4.01
C LYS A 397 9.71 -12.35 3.41
N CYS A 398 9.96 -12.40 2.11
CA CYS A 398 10.68 -11.33 1.42
C CYS A 398 9.84 -10.06 1.23
N HIS A 399 10.55 -8.99 0.88
CA HIS A 399 10.00 -7.68 0.55
C HIS A 399 8.83 -7.73 -0.44
N SER A 400 7.82 -6.90 -0.15
CA SER A 400 6.56 -6.78 -0.90
C SER A 400 5.61 -7.99 -0.82
N GLY A 401 5.97 -9.03 -0.05
CA GLY A 401 5.14 -10.23 0.08
C GLY A 401 3.83 -10.04 0.86
N GLU A 402 3.63 -8.88 1.48
CA GLU A 402 2.39 -8.47 2.15
C GLU A 402 1.40 -7.76 1.23
N LEU A 403 1.85 -7.25 0.07
CA LEU A 403 1.03 -6.32 -0.73
C LEU A 403 -0.27 -6.96 -1.22
N TYR A 404 -0.30 -8.25 -1.55
CA TYR A 404 -1.56 -8.92 -1.87
C TYR A 404 -2.55 -8.94 -0.70
N TYR A 405 -2.07 -9.01 0.54
CA TYR A 405 -2.90 -8.94 1.74
C TYR A 405 -3.37 -7.51 2.02
N VAL A 406 -2.45 -6.54 2.03
CA VAL A 406 -2.75 -5.12 2.29
C VAL A 406 -3.77 -4.56 1.30
N PHE A 407 -3.68 -4.93 0.02
CA PHE A 407 -4.63 -4.50 -1.00
C PHE A 407 -5.88 -5.38 -1.11
N GLY A 408 -5.89 -6.58 -0.51
CA GLY A 408 -6.98 -7.54 -0.69
C GLY A 408 -7.09 -8.08 -2.12
N THR A 409 -5.97 -8.20 -2.83
CA THR A 409 -5.94 -8.44 -4.29
C THR A 409 -5.38 -9.79 -4.71
N LEU A 410 -5.17 -10.73 -3.78
CA LEU A 410 -4.65 -12.08 -4.11
C LEU A 410 -5.46 -12.75 -5.25
N LEU A 411 -6.77 -12.90 -5.05
CA LEU A 411 -7.68 -13.48 -6.05
C LEU A 411 -7.86 -12.58 -7.29
N PHE A 412 -7.84 -11.26 -7.09
CA PHE A 412 -7.93 -10.28 -8.18
C PHE A 412 -6.77 -10.45 -9.17
N ASN A 413 -5.59 -10.82 -8.68
CA ASN A 413 -4.39 -11.13 -9.47
C ASN A 413 -4.30 -12.60 -9.93
N GLY A 414 -5.37 -13.39 -9.78
CA GLY A 414 -5.41 -14.78 -10.21
C GLY A 414 -4.53 -15.73 -9.39
N GLN A 415 -4.07 -15.30 -8.21
CA GLN A 415 -3.26 -16.14 -7.33
C GLN A 415 -4.14 -17.11 -6.53
N PRO A 416 -3.81 -18.40 -6.48
CA PRO A 416 -4.59 -19.38 -5.72
C PRO A 416 -4.36 -19.25 -4.21
N PRO A 417 -5.39 -19.43 -3.37
CA PRO A 417 -5.19 -19.67 -1.96
C PRO A 417 -4.34 -20.93 -1.72
N ARG A 418 -3.34 -20.82 -0.84
CA ARG A 418 -2.44 -21.91 -0.45
C ARG A 418 -3.00 -22.78 0.67
N ASP A 419 -3.82 -22.20 1.54
CA ASP A 419 -4.53 -22.85 2.64
C ASP A 419 -5.83 -22.10 2.97
N ASP A 420 -6.53 -22.54 4.03
CA ASP A 420 -7.77 -21.93 4.51
C ASP A 420 -7.58 -20.55 5.19
N TYR A 421 -6.33 -20.11 5.36
CA TYR A 421 -5.97 -18.90 6.09
C TYR A 421 -5.63 -17.71 5.19
N GLU A 422 -5.35 -17.91 3.90
CA GLU A 422 -5.07 -16.82 2.95
C GLU A 422 -6.15 -15.74 2.91
N ILE A 423 -7.42 -16.16 2.79
CA ILE A 423 -8.54 -15.22 2.70
C ILE A 423 -8.81 -14.53 4.05
N PRO A 424 -8.88 -15.24 5.19
CA PRO A 424 -8.98 -14.59 6.50
C PRO A 424 -7.83 -13.63 6.81
N MET A 425 -6.58 -13.99 6.48
CA MET A 425 -5.40 -13.14 6.66
C MET A 425 -5.51 -11.84 5.83
N SER A 426 -5.89 -11.97 4.55
CA SER A 426 -6.11 -10.82 3.67
C SER A 426 -7.20 -9.90 4.19
N GLN A 427 -8.33 -10.44 4.66
CA GLN A 427 -9.43 -9.67 5.22
C GLN A 427 -9.02 -8.97 6.52
N PHE A 428 -8.37 -9.67 7.44
CA PHE A 428 -7.90 -9.07 8.69
C PHE A 428 -6.91 -7.92 8.44
N THR A 429 -5.95 -8.12 7.52
CA THR A 429 -4.98 -7.09 7.14
C THR A 429 -5.67 -5.86 6.54
N LEU A 430 -6.49 -6.06 5.50
CA LEU A 430 -7.20 -4.97 4.82
C LEU A 430 -8.13 -4.20 5.78
N ASP A 431 -8.87 -4.93 6.63
CA ASP A 431 -9.79 -4.32 7.60
C ASP A 431 -9.05 -3.48 8.63
N SER A 432 -7.86 -3.94 9.06
CA SER A 432 -7.02 -3.24 10.03
C SER A 432 -6.45 -1.94 9.46
N TRP A 433 -5.89 -1.97 8.24
CA TRP A 433 -5.41 -0.76 7.56
C TRP A 433 -6.54 0.24 7.30
N ALA A 434 -7.70 -0.26 6.87
CA ALA A 434 -8.86 0.58 6.62
C ALA A 434 -9.46 1.15 7.92
N ALA A 435 -9.36 0.44 9.05
CA ALA A 435 -9.73 0.94 10.36
C ALA A 435 -8.77 2.05 10.80
N PHE A 436 -7.47 1.85 10.68
CA PHE A 436 -6.47 2.87 10.99
C PHE A 436 -6.72 4.16 10.19
N ALA A 437 -7.03 4.06 8.89
CA ALA A 437 -7.36 5.21 8.06
C ALA A 437 -8.67 5.94 8.47
N ARG A 438 -9.61 5.24 9.13
CA ARG A 438 -10.88 5.82 9.62
C ARG A 438 -10.79 6.41 11.01
N THR A 439 -10.08 5.72 11.92
CA THR A 439 -10.16 5.96 13.36
C THR A 439 -8.82 6.13 14.04
N TYR A 440 -7.70 6.07 13.30
CA TYR A 440 -6.33 6.06 13.82
C TYR A 440 -6.02 4.89 14.76
N ASP A 441 -6.84 3.84 14.72
CA ASP A 441 -6.68 2.60 15.47
C ASP A 441 -6.82 1.44 14.46
N PRO A 442 -5.82 0.56 14.32
CA PRO A 442 -5.89 -0.55 13.38
C PRO A 442 -6.85 -1.66 13.85
N THR A 443 -7.43 -1.59 15.05
CA THR A 443 -8.46 -2.52 15.52
C THR A 443 -9.86 -2.01 15.14
N PRO A 444 -10.57 -2.64 14.18
CA PRO A 444 -11.91 -2.21 13.81
C PRO A 444 -12.92 -2.40 14.96
N SER A 445 -13.87 -1.46 15.11
CA SER A 445 -14.91 -1.58 16.14
C SER A 445 -15.83 -2.80 15.91
N ALA A 446 -16.23 -3.46 16.99
CA ALA A 446 -17.14 -4.61 16.93
C ALA A 446 -18.47 -4.30 16.22
N GLY A 447 -19.03 -3.09 16.44
CA GLY A 447 -20.26 -2.65 15.78
C GLY A 447 -20.09 -2.51 14.26
N PHE A 448 -18.94 -2.00 13.80
CA PHE A 448 -18.63 -1.92 12.37
C PHE A 448 -18.49 -3.32 11.76
N LEU A 449 -17.73 -4.21 12.40
CA LEU A 449 -17.52 -5.58 11.92
C LEU A 449 -18.84 -6.35 11.83
N GLN A 450 -19.71 -6.21 12.84
CA GLN A 450 -21.04 -6.81 12.84
C GLN A 450 -21.91 -6.25 11.69
N ALA A 451 -21.93 -4.93 11.52
CA ALA A 451 -22.72 -4.27 10.48
C ALA A 451 -22.29 -4.66 9.06
N ARG A 452 -20.99 -4.91 8.86
CA ARG A 452 -20.40 -5.32 7.58
C ARG A 452 -20.41 -6.83 7.36
N GLY A 453 -20.66 -7.64 8.39
CA GLY A 453 -20.57 -9.09 8.33
C GLY A 453 -19.13 -9.61 8.23
N PHE A 454 -18.16 -8.88 8.77
CA PHE A 454 -16.73 -9.23 8.73
C PHE A 454 -16.38 -10.25 9.82
N VAL A 455 -16.87 -11.48 9.63
CA VAL A 455 -16.79 -12.57 10.61
C VAL A 455 -15.35 -13.06 10.82
N ASN A 456 -14.54 -13.16 9.75
CA ASN A 456 -13.15 -13.61 9.85
C ASN A 456 -12.33 -12.65 10.72
N THR A 457 -12.43 -11.35 10.46
CA THR A 457 -11.77 -10.30 11.26
C THR A 457 -12.26 -10.28 12.70
N SER A 458 -13.57 -10.40 12.92
CA SER A 458 -14.14 -10.51 14.28
C SER A 458 -13.59 -11.72 15.04
N THR A 459 -13.49 -12.86 14.36
CA THR A 459 -12.97 -14.11 14.93
C THR A 459 -11.48 -13.98 15.25
N GLU A 460 -10.72 -13.32 14.39
CA GLU A 460 -9.29 -13.12 14.59
C GLU A 460 -9.00 -12.22 15.79
N ILE A 461 -9.70 -11.09 15.90
CA ILE A 461 -9.58 -10.20 17.06
C ILE A 461 -9.95 -10.95 18.34
N ALA A 462 -11.05 -11.71 18.33
CA ALA A 462 -11.46 -12.52 19.48
C ALA A 462 -10.44 -13.61 19.84
N ARG A 463 -9.75 -14.19 18.86
CA ARG A 463 -8.71 -15.21 19.06
C ARG A 463 -7.43 -14.63 19.65
N SER A 464 -6.98 -13.48 19.13
CA SER A 464 -5.77 -12.80 19.63
C SER A 464 -5.89 -12.37 21.09
N GLY A 465 -7.11 -12.17 21.58
CA GLY A 465 -7.41 -11.90 22.99
C GLY A 465 -7.05 -10.49 23.47
N VAL A 466 -6.32 -9.72 22.66
CA VAL A 466 -5.93 -8.33 22.91
C VAL A 466 -6.09 -7.51 21.62
N PRO A 467 -6.58 -6.26 21.71
CA PRO A 467 -6.49 -5.31 20.60
C PRO A 467 -5.04 -5.08 20.19
N TRP A 468 -4.82 -4.54 18.98
CA TRP A 468 -3.48 -4.08 18.60
C TRP A 468 -3.01 -2.98 19.56
N THR A 469 -1.91 -3.23 20.26
CA THR A 469 -1.33 -2.27 21.20
C THR A 469 -0.34 -1.33 20.52
N PRO A 470 -0.37 -0.02 20.80
CA PRO A 470 0.63 0.91 20.29
C PRO A 470 1.97 0.72 21.00
N VAL A 471 3.05 1.10 20.32
CA VAL A 471 4.40 1.17 20.88
C VAL A 471 4.44 2.23 21.98
N THR A 472 5.06 1.90 23.12
CA THR A 472 5.32 2.84 24.21
C THR A 472 6.77 2.74 24.68
N GLU A 473 7.30 3.74 25.39
CA GLU A 473 8.66 3.67 25.95
C GLU A 473 8.85 2.47 26.90
N GLY A 474 7.79 2.03 27.58
CA GLY A 474 7.82 0.89 28.50
C GLY A 474 7.45 -0.46 27.87
N ASP A 475 7.00 -0.46 26.62
CA ASP A 475 6.52 -1.63 25.90
C ASP A 475 6.76 -1.45 24.40
N LEU A 476 7.92 -1.94 23.95
CA LEU A 476 8.31 -1.93 22.54
C LEU A 476 7.72 -3.16 21.86
N GLY A 477 6.42 -3.08 21.58
CA GLY A 477 5.64 -4.17 20.99
C GLY A 477 5.34 -3.96 19.50
N LEU A 478 5.12 -5.08 18.81
CA LEU A 478 4.61 -5.13 17.45
C LEU A 478 3.51 -6.18 17.30
N ARG A 479 2.66 -6.01 16.30
CA ARG A 479 1.74 -7.05 15.84
C ARG A 479 2.47 -7.93 14.83
N LEU A 480 2.66 -9.19 15.20
CA LEU A 480 3.19 -10.19 14.28
C LEU A 480 2.08 -10.65 13.33
N MET A 481 2.19 -10.20 12.08
CA MET A 481 1.25 -10.44 10.99
C MET A 481 1.51 -11.83 10.38
N GLN A 482 0.95 -12.82 11.07
CA GLN A 482 0.79 -14.20 10.63
C GLN A 482 -0.66 -14.62 10.91
N TYR A 483 -1.00 -15.90 10.76
CA TYR A 483 -2.36 -16.35 11.06
C TYR A 483 -2.35 -17.62 11.93
N PRO A 484 -2.68 -17.54 13.23
CA PRO A 484 -3.03 -16.33 14.02
C PRO A 484 -1.99 -15.25 14.16
N SER A 485 -2.44 -14.01 14.11
CA SER A 485 -1.68 -12.85 14.53
C SER A 485 -1.57 -12.80 16.06
N VAL A 486 -0.42 -12.32 16.55
CA VAL A 486 -0.09 -12.26 17.99
C VAL A 486 0.65 -10.96 18.28
N GLU A 487 0.55 -10.46 19.51
CA GLU A 487 1.41 -9.37 20.01
C GLU A 487 2.76 -9.95 20.43
N GLU A 488 3.84 -9.30 20.01
CA GLU A 488 5.21 -9.72 20.26
C GLU A 488 6.08 -8.49 20.56
N GLY A 489 7.28 -8.70 21.09
CA GLY A 489 8.23 -7.61 21.32
C GLY A 489 9.07 -7.30 20.09
N PHE A 490 9.60 -6.07 20.01
CA PHE A 490 10.80 -5.77 19.23
C PHE A 490 11.87 -6.76 19.71
N GLY A 491 12.38 -7.61 18.83
CA GLY A 491 13.28 -8.68 19.25
C GLY A 491 12.86 -10.11 18.94
N ILE A 492 11.68 -10.33 18.35
CA ILE A 492 11.15 -11.69 18.20
C ILE A 492 12.04 -12.61 17.36
N TYR A 493 12.59 -12.12 16.26
CA TYR A 493 13.46 -12.90 15.39
C TYR A 493 14.93 -12.61 15.66
N ASP A 494 15.29 -11.35 15.95
CA ASP A 494 16.66 -10.94 16.30
C ASP A 494 16.60 -9.76 17.24
N GLY A 495 17.63 -9.60 18.08
CA GLY A 495 17.62 -8.69 19.20
C GLY A 495 18.38 -7.38 18.98
N GLN A 496 18.48 -6.63 20.07
CA GLN A 496 19.25 -5.39 20.10
C GLN A 496 20.75 -5.61 19.89
N ALA A 497 21.28 -6.81 20.09
CA ALA A 497 22.69 -7.10 19.90
C ALA A 497 23.09 -7.07 18.42
N GLU A 498 22.22 -7.55 17.53
CA GLU A 498 22.36 -7.51 16.08
C GLU A 498 22.32 -6.05 15.58
N CYS A 499 21.36 -5.28 16.06
CA CYS A 499 21.24 -3.85 15.75
C CYS A 499 22.43 -3.02 16.28
N GLU A 500 22.88 -3.26 17.51
CA GLU A 500 24.11 -2.68 18.06
C GLU A 500 25.33 -3.05 17.21
N ALA A 501 25.42 -4.30 16.74
CA ALA A 501 26.53 -4.76 15.93
C ALA A 501 26.61 -4.05 14.57
N LEU A 502 25.45 -3.69 14.01
CA LEU A 502 25.31 -2.93 12.75
C LEU A 502 25.45 -1.41 12.92
N GLY A 503 25.53 -0.92 14.16
CA GLY A 503 25.63 0.51 14.46
C GLY A 503 24.29 1.25 14.52
N TYR A 504 23.18 0.52 14.64
CA TYR A 504 21.83 1.05 14.75
C TYR A 504 21.14 0.59 16.05
N PRO A 505 21.70 0.86 17.25
CA PRO A 505 21.03 0.51 18.50
C PRO A 505 19.65 1.18 18.59
N ILE A 506 18.77 0.71 19.49
CA ILE A 506 17.42 1.31 19.64
C ILE A 506 17.44 2.83 19.88
N ASP A 507 18.49 3.36 20.50
CA ASP A 507 18.69 4.80 20.76
C ASP A 507 19.52 5.51 19.67
N TYR A 508 19.69 4.90 18.49
CA TYR A 508 20.46 5.45 17.36
C TYR A 508 20.09 6.90 17.04
N CYS A 509 18.79 7.20 16.91
CA CYS A 509 18.30 8.53 16.61
C CYS A 509 18.67 9.56 17.69
N GLU A 510 18.86 9.14 18.94
CA GLU A 510 19.21 10.05 20.06
C GLU A 510 20.64 10.60 19.95
N SER A 511 21.51 9.90 19.24
CA SER A 511 22.92 10.25 19.05
C SER A 511 23.25 10.77 17.65
N HIS A 512 22.29 10.66 16.72
CA HIS A 512 22.44 10.99 15.29
C HIS A 512 21.25 11.83 14.78
N SER A 513 20.74 12.74 15.61
CA SER A 513 19.70 13.73 15.25
C SER A 513 20.16 15.17 15.41
#